data_AF-A0A5C7TBB8-F1
#
_entry.id   AF-A0A5C7TBB8-F1
#
_cell.length_a   1.000
_cell.length_b   1.000
_cell.length_c   1.000
_cell.angle_alpha   90.00
_cell.angle_beta   90.00
_cell.angle_gamma   90.00
#
_symmetry.space_group_name_H-M   'P 1'
#
loop_
_entity.id
_entity.type
_entity.pdbx_description
1 polymer ?
#
loop_
_entity_poly.entity_id
_entity_poly.type
_entity_poly.pdbx_seq_one_letter_code
_entity_poly.pdbx_strand_id
1 'polypeptide(L)'
;MTLTSDSGNLDLDLDALLNRFFTGKVVRKDLTKRLKEGINVPVYVLEYLLGMYCASDNEEVIADGLETVKRILAENYVRPDEAEKVKSKIRERGSFKIIDKVSVSLNERRDIYQALFMNLGVKDAEIPSRFIKEFEKLLAGGIWCIVTLNYFFEEGAKGSPFTVHDLKPIQMPNMDMDALLEARKAFSESEWIDVLLRSTGMEPAHFNDRTKWHLLTRMIAFVENNYNCCELGPRGTGKSHIYKEVSPNSILVSGGQTTVANLFYNMSRRQVGLVGMWDVVAFDEVAGISFKDKDGVQIMKDYMASGSFARGRDSISASASMMFVGNINQPVDTLVKTSHLLAPFPSAMI
;
A
#
# COMPACT_ATOMS: atom_id res chain seq x y z
N MET A 1 29.07 -4.27 54.13
CA MET A 1 27.70 -4.29 53.57
C MET A 1 27.73 -3.46 52.30
N THR A 2 27.98 -4.11 51.18
CA THR A 2 28.00 -3.50 49.85
C THR A 2 26.80 -4.08 49.13
N LEU A 3 25.79 -3.25 48.91
CA LEU A 3 24.59 -3.61 48.16
C LEU A 3 24.97 -3.60 46.67
N THR A 4 25.13 -4.78 46.10
CA THR A 4 25.14 -4.98 44.65
C THR A 4 23.71 -4.85 44.15
N SER A 5 23.46 -3.82 43.35
CA SER A 5 22.25 -3.67 42.56
C SER A 5 22.22 -4.74 41.47
N ASP A 6 21.43 -5.80 41.69
CA ASP A 6 20.97 -6.67 40.61
C ASP A 6 20.03 -5.87 39.71
N SER A 7 20.59 -5.22 38.69
CA SER A 7 19.82 -4.80 37.53
C SER A 7 19.49 -6.05 36.73
N GLY A 8 18.41 -6.74 37.13
CA GLY A 8 17.84 -7.86 36.40
C GLY A 8 17.42 -7.39 35.01
N ASN A 9 18.28 -7.65 34.02
CA ASN A 9 17.92 -7.56 32.62
C ASN A 9 16.97 -8.74 32.37
N LEU A 10 15.67 -8.53 32.61
CA LEU A 10 14.67 -9.42 32.06
C LEU A 10 14.79 -9.29 30.54
N ASP A 11 15.36 -10.30 29.88
CA ASP A 11 15.16 -10.55 28.46
C ASP A 11 13.65 -10.72 28.25
N LEU A 12 12.98 -9.60 28.01
CA LEU A 12 11.59 -9.58 27.63
C LEU A 12 11.52 -10.15 26.22
N ASP A 13 10.66 -11.14 26.02
CA ASP A 13 10.33 -11.64 24.68
C ASP A 13 9.95 -10.46 23.75
N LEU A 14 10.27 -10.57 22.47
CA LEU A 14 10.13 -9.49 21.48
C LEU A 14 8.70 -8.93 21.46
N ASP A 15 7.70 -9.80 21.65
CA ASP A 15 6.30 -9.42 21.73
C ASP A 15 5.99 -8.55 22.96
N ALA A 16 6.62 -8.84 24.11
CA ALA A 16 6.48 -8.02 25.32
C ALA A 16 7.14 -6.65 25.15
N LEU A 17 8.31 -6.59 24.50
CA LEU A 17 8.96 -5.32 24.15
C LEU A 17 8.08 -4.47 23.21
N LEU A 18 7.55 -5.10 22.15
CA LEU A 18 6.67 -4.42 21.19
C LEU A 18 5.40 -3.89 21.87
N ASN A 19 4.72 -4.70 22.68
CA ASN A 19 3.51 -4.26 23.37
C ASN A 19 3.77 -3.14 24.40
N ARG A 20 4.97 -3.10 24.99
CA ARG A 20 5.38 -2.07 25.94
C ARG A 20 5.73 -0.74 25.26
N PHE A 21 6.50 -0.75 24.18
CA PHE A 21 7.05 0.46 23.57
C PHE A 21 6.25 0.96 22.36
N PHE A 22 5.45 0.09 21.73
CA PHE A 22 4.64 0.39 20.55
C PHE A 22 3.15 0.09 20.79
N THR A 23 2.65 0.31 22.00
CA THR A 23 1.24 0.11 22.35
C THR A 23 0.30 0.78 21.33
N GLY A 24 -0.71 0.04 20.86
CA GLY A 24 -1.64 0.52 19.83
C GLY A 24 -1.09 0.55 18.40
N LYS A 25 0.17 0.13 18.18
CA LYS A 25 0.82 0.02 16.87
C LYS A 25 1.21 -1.42 16.52
N VAL A 26 0.87 -2.38 17.38
CA VAL A 26 1.13 -3.82 17.21
C VAL A 26 -0.16 -4.51 16.78
N VAL A 27 -0.07 -5.37 15.76
CA VAL A 27 -1.21 -6.12 15.22
C VAL A 27 -0.84 -7.60 15.09
N ARG A 28 -1.76 -8.46 15.54
CA ARG A 28 -1.68 -9.92 15.41
C ARG A 28 -1.98 -10.36 13.97
N LYS A 29 -0.92 -10.64 13.19
CA LYS A 29 -1.01 -10.95 11.75
C LYS A 29 -1.67 -12.29 11.41
N ASP A 30 -1.73 -13.21 12.37
CA ASP A 30 -2.49 -14.46 12.27
C ASP A 30 -4.00 -14.20 12.13
N LEU A 31 -4.53 -13.17 12.79
CA LEU A 31 -5.93 -12.76 12.66
C LEU A 31 -6.25 -12.23 11.26
N THR A 32 -5.31 -11.52 10.65
CA THR A 32 -5.46 -11.00 9.29
C THR A 32 -5.65 -12.11 8.27
N LYS A 33 -4.95 -13.24 8.43
CA LYS A 33 -5.12 -14.43 7.56
C LYS A 33 -6.53 -15.01 7.67
N ARG A 34 -7.06 -15.14 8.89
CA ARG A 34 -8.41 -15.65 9.16
C ARG A 34 -9.50 -14.77 8.55
N LEU A 35 -9.29 -13.45 8.48
CA LEU A 35 -10.25 -12.50 7.89
C LEU A 35 -10.19 -12.42 6.37
N LYS A 36 -9.03 -12.71 5.77
CA LYS A 36 -8.84 -12.62 4.31
C LYS A 36 -9.61 -13.72 3.56
N GLU A 37 -9.95 -14.81 4.23
CA GLU A 37 -10.82 -15.87 3.69
C GLU A 37 -12.25 -15.32 3.45
N GLY A 38 -12.56 -14.99 2.20
CA GLY A 38 -13.92 -14.58 1.77
C GLY A 38 -14.11 -13.08 1.50
N ILE A 39 -13.08 -12.25 1.66
CA ILE A 39 -13.15 -10.81 1.40
C ILE A 39 -11.91 -10.33 0.63
N ASN A 40 -12.11 -9.72 -0.55
CA ASN A 40 -11.04 -9.11 -1.33
C ASN A 40 -10.76 -7.68 -0.85
N VAL A 41 -10.13 -7.57 0.32
CA VAL A 41 -9.71 -6.31 0.95
C VAL A 41 -8.18 -6.31 1.11
N PRO A 42 -7.49 -5.18 0.86
CA PRO A 42 -6.04 -5.08 1.09
C PRO A 42 -5.66 -5.39 2.55
N VAL A 43 -4.53 -6.08 2.76
CA VAL A 43 -4.09 -6.49 4.11
C VAL A 43 -3.92 -5.32 5.06
N TYR A 44 -3.31 -4.22 4.64
CA TYR A 44 -3.15 -3.03 5.49
C TYR A 44 -4.47 -2.43 5.97
N VAL A 45 -5.58 -2.60 5.22
CA VAL A 45 -6.92 -2.17 5.67
C VAL A 45 -7.41 -3.05 6.81
N LEU A 46 -7.20 -4.37 6.69
CA LEU A 46 -7.53 -5.32 7.75
C LEU A 46 -6.66 -5.07 8.99
N GLU A 47 -5.36 -4.86 8.82
CA GLU A 47 -4.43 -4.58 9.91
C GLU A 47 -4.80 -3.29 10.65
N TYR A 48 -5.20 -2.24 9.94
CA TYR A 48 -5.69 -1.02 10.57
C TYR A 48 -6.93 -1.25 11.44
N LEU A 49 -7.94 -1.98 10.90
CA LEU A 49 -9.15 -2.29 11.67
C LEU A 49 -8.83 -3.17 12.89
N LEU A 50 -7.98 -4.18 12.73
CA LEU A 50 -7.51 -5.01 13.83
C LEU A 50 -6.73 -4.20 14.86
N GLY A 51 -5.90 -3.23 14.44
CA GLY A 51 -5.21 -2.33 15.34
C GLY A 51 -6.15 -1.45 16.18
N MET A 52 -7.33 -1.11 15.66
CA MET A 52 -8.31 -0.34 16.43
C MET A 52 -9.12 -1.18 17.43
N TYR A 53 -9.42 -2.44 17.11
CA TYR A 53 -10.37 -3.25 17.89
C TYR A 53 -9.74 -4.47 18.59
N CYS A 54 -8.53 -4.87 18.22
CA CYS A 54 -7.83 -6.05 18.72
C CYS A 54 -6.43 -5.71 19.30
N ALA A 55 -6.19 -4.45 19.69
CA ALA A 55 -4.96 -4.01 20.34
C ALA A 55 -4.92 -4.38 21.84
N SER A 56 -5.07 -5.67 22.14
CA SER A 56 -5.00 -6.24 23.48
C SER A 56 -4.35 -7.62 23.41
N ASP A 57 -3.77 -8.08 24.52
CA ASP A 57 -3.24 -9.43 24.69
C ASP A 57 -4.27 -10.40 25.32
N ASN A 58 -5.41 -9.89 25.77
CA ASN A 58 -6.51 -10.69 26.31
C ASN A 58 -7.33 -11.37 25.17
N GLU A 59 -7.39 -12.70 25.19
CA GLU A 59 -8.08 -13.50 24.17
C GLU A 59 -9.58 -13.19 24.01
N GLU A 60 -10.29 -12.88 25.09
CA GLU A 60 -11.72 -12.54 25.04
C GLU A 60 -11.92 -11.19 24.34
N VAL A 61 -11.10 -10.20 24.69
CA VAL A 61 -11.12 -8.87 24.05
C VAL A 61 -10.80 -8.98 22.56
N ILE A 62 -9.82 -9.83 22.20
CA ILE A 62 -9.46 -10.08 20.80
C ILE A 62 -10.63 -10.73 20.05
N ALA A 63 -11.33 -11.69 20.65
CA ALA A 63 -12.46 -12.38 20.03
C ALA A 63 -13.62 -11.41 19.74
N ASP A 64 -13.98 -10.56 20.71
CA ASP A 64 -15.01 -9.53 20.55
C ASP A 64 -14.62 -8.48 19.51
N GLY A 65 -13.34 -8.08 19.51
CA GLY A 65 -12.77 -7.18 18.51
C GLY A 65 -12.86 -7.77 17.11
N LEU A 66 -12.59 -9.07 16.95
CA LEU A 66 -12.65 -9.77 15.66
C LEU A 66 -14.07 -9.80 15.10
N GLU A 67 -15.08 -10.09 15.93
CA GLU A 67 -16.49 -10.05 15.51
C GLU A 67 -16.91 -8.63 15.13
N THR A 68 -16.41 -7.61 15.83
CA THR A 68 -16.63 -6.21 15.48
C THR A 68 -16.04 -5.87 14.12
N VAL A 69 -14.80 -6.30 13.83
CA VAL A 69 -14.15 -6.09 12.52
C VAL A 69 -14.93 -6.78 11.40
N LYS A 70 -15.37 -8.03 11.60
CA LYS A 70 -16.20 -8.75 10.62
C LYS A 70 -17.49 -7.99 10.31
N ARG A 71 -18.18 -7.48 11.33
CA ARG A 71 -19.41 -6.69 11.16
C ARG A 71 -19.15 -5.41 10.37
N ILE A 72 -18.09 -4.66 10.69
CA ILE A 72 -17.73 -3.43 9.98
C ILE A 72 -17.44 -3.73 8.50
N LEU A 73 -16.66 -4.78 8.21
CA LEU A 73 -16.36 -5.16 6.83
C LEU A 73 -17.63 -5.59 6.09
N ALA A 74 -18.50 -6.39 6.70
CA ALA A 74 -19.74 -6.82 6.08
C ALA A 74 -20.71 -5.67 5.79
N GLU A 75 -20.77 -4.66 6.67
CA GLU A 75 -21.76 -3.58 6.57
C GLU A 75 -21.26 -2.35 5.80
N ASN A 76 -19.97 -2.04 5.89
CA ASN A 76 -19.40 -0.77 5.42
C ASN A 76 -18.44 -0.93 4.25
N TYR A 77 -17.81 -2.09 4.03
CA TYR A 77 -16.93 -2.26 2.87
C TYR A 77 -17.74 -2.29 1.57
N VAL A 78 -17.40 -1.40 0.63
CA VAL A 78 -18.10 -1.34 -0.65
C VAL A 78 -17.51 -2.37 -1.59
N ARG A 79 -18.32 -3.37 -1.93
CA ARG A 79 -18.02 -4.30 -3.04
C ARG A 79 -18.53 -3.69 -4.35
N PRO A 80 -17.73 -3.64 -5.43
CA PRO A 80 -18.14 -3.01 -6.68
C PRO A 80 -19.45 -3.57 -7.28
N ASP A 81 -19.70 -4.87 -7.13
CA ASP A 81 -20.91 -5.56 -7.57
C ASP A 81 -22.16 -5.22 -6.74
N GLU A 82 -21.97 -4.66 -5.54
CA GLU A 82 -23.06 -4.25 -4.64
C GLU A 82 -23.20 -2.72 -4.52
N ALA A 83 -22.48 -1.96 -5.35
CA ALA A 83 -22.40 -0.50 -5.25
C ALA A 83 -23.79 0.18 -5.25
N GLU A 84 -24.72 -0.25 -6.10
CA GLU A 84 -26.07 0.33 -6.17
C GLU A 84 -26.90 0.04 -4.90
N LYS A 85 -26.72 -1.12 -4.26
CA LYS A 85 -27.36 -1.41 -2.97
C LYS A 85 -26.87 -0.45 -1.90
N VAL A 86 -25.56 -0.17 -1.88
CA VAL A 86 -24.95 0.78 -0.95
C VAL A 86 -25.43 2.21 -1.23
N LYS A 87 -25.48 2.64 -2.49
CA LYS A 87 -26.04 3.97 -2.86
C LYS A 87 -27.49 4.12 -2.40
N SER A 88 -28.32 3.10 -2.63
CA SER A 88 -29.70 3.07 -2.11
C SER A 88 -29.72 3.21 -0.59
N LYS A 89 -28.87 2.47 0.14
CA LYS A 89 -28.78 2.59 1.60
C LYS A 89 -28.35 3.99 2.07
N ILE A 90 -27.41 4.64 1.39
CA ILE A 90 -27.01 6.03 1.69
C ILE A 90 -28.19 6.98 1.46
N ARG A 91 -28.90 6.84 0.32
CA ARG A 91 -30.08 7.65 -0.01
C ARG A 91 -31.20 7.51 1.01
N GLU A 92 -31.61 6.28 1.33
CA GLU A 92 -32.75 6.03 2.22
C GLU A 92 -32.44 6.42 3.68
N ARG A 93 -31.18 6.37 4.10
CA ARG A 93 -30.76 6.76 5.46
C ARG A 93 -30.36 8.23 5.58
N GLY A 94 -30.15 8.93 4.46
CA GLY A 94 -29.59 10.29 4.41
C GLY A 94 -28.10 10.40 4.77
N SER A 95 -27.57 9.51 5.62
CA SER A 95 -26.15 9.42 5.93
C SER A 95 -25.74 7.97 6.18
N PHE A 96 -24.59 7.56 5.64
CA PHE A 96 -24.06 6.21 5.86
C PHE A 96 -22.54 6.16 5.78
N LYS A 97 -21.94 5.32 6.62
CA LYS A 97 -20.50 5.09 6.69
C LYS A 97 -20.08 3.97 5.74
N ILE A 98 -19.01 4.17 5.00
CA ILE A 98 -18.46 3.21 4.06
C ILE A 98 -16.93 3.11 4.16
N ILE A 99 -16.37 2.04 3.61
CA ILE A 99 -14.93 1.85 3.40
C ILE A 99 -14.71 1.72 1.89
N ASP A 100 -13.94 2.66 1.34
CA ASP A 100 -13.65 2.73 -0.10
C ASP A 100 -12.30 3.42 -0.35
N LYS A 101 -11.74 3.26 -1.54
CA LYS A 101 -10.60 4.04 -2.02
C LYS A 101 -11.11 5.34 -2.63
N VAL A 102 -10.62 6.46 -2.11
CA VAL A 102 -11.05 7.81 -2.48
C VAL A 102 -9.89 8.56 -3.13
N SER A 103 -10.11 9.10 -4.33
CA SER A 103 -9.26 10.13 -4.93
C SER A 103 -10.05 11.41 -5.11
N VAL A 104 -9.37 12.54 -5.23
CA VAL A 104 -9.99 13.86 -5.35
C VAL A 104 -9.39 14.62 -6.53
N SER A 105 -10.22 15.42 -7.19
CA SER A 105 -9.79 16.40 -8.20
C SER A 105 -10.45 17.75 -7.96
N LEU A 106 -9.81 18.82 -8.46
CA LEU A 106 -10.40 20.16 -8.47
C LEU A 106 -11.30 20.30 -9.70
N ASN A 107 -12.56 20.68 -9.48
CA ASN A 107 -13.46 21.11 -10.53
C ASN A 107 -13.36 22.63 -10.70
N GLU A 108 -12.49 23.06 -11.61
CA GLU A 108 -12.22 24.48 -11.88
C GLU A 108 -13.45 25.27 -12.35
N ARG A 109 -14.44 24.60 -12.96
CA ARG A 109 -15.66 25.27 -13.44
C ARG A 109 -16.60 25.67 -12.31
N ARG A 110 -16.58 24.91 -11.22
CA ARG A 110 -17.44 25.11 -10.04
C ARG A 110 -16.66 25.61 -8.83
N ASP A 111 -15.34 25.65 -8.91
CA ASP A 111 -14.41 25.96 -7.82
C ASP A 111 -14.64 25.10 -6.57
N ILE A 112 -14.78 23.78 -6.78
CA ILE A 112 -14.97 22.80 -5.70
C ILE A 112 -14.09 21.59 -5.88
N TYR A 113 -13.77 20.90 -4.79
CA TYR A 113 -13.16 19.58 -4.84
C TYR A 113 -14.23 18.50 -4.97
N GLN A 114 -13.95 17.51 -5.82
CA GLN A 114 -14.84 16.37 -6.07
C GLN A 114 -14.09 15.06 -5.82
N ALA A 115 -14.69 14.22 -4.98
CA ALA A 115 -14.21 12.90 -4.63
C ALA A 115 -14.75 11.84 -5.61
N LEU A 116 -13.84 11.00 -6.08
CA LEU A 116 -14.09 9.76 -6.80
C LEU A 116 -13.95 8.59 -5.82
N PHE A 117 -15.04 7.84 -5.66
CA PHE A 117 -15.10 6.60 -4.90
C PHE A 117 -14.92 5.42 -5.84
N MET A 118 -13.83 4.67 -5.67
CA MET A 118 -13.44 3.62 -6.62
C MET A 118 -14.46 2.50 -6.69
N ASN A 119 -14.92 1.97 -5.56
CA ASN A 119 -15.84 0.84 -5.52
C ASN A 119 -17.31 1.28 -5.57
N LEU A 120 -17.67 2.39 -4.91
CA LEU A 120 -19.03 2.93 -4.98
C LEU A 120 -19.34 3.51 -6.37
N GLY A 121 -18.33 3.96 -7.11
CA GLY A 121 -18.48 4.50 -8.46
C GLY A 121 -19.10 5.91 -8.52
N VAL A 122 -19.21 6.61 -7.38
CA VAL A 122 -19.58 8.03 -7.35
C VAL A 122 -18.36 8.86 -7.74
N LYS A 123 -18.50 9.75 -8.71
CA LYS A 123 -17.36 10.45 -9.34
C LYS A 123 -17.26 11.93 -8.98
N ASP A 124 -18.31 12.47 -8.38
CA ASP A 124 -18.53 13.91 -8.26
C ASP A 124 -18.93 14.33 -6.85
N ALA A 125 -18.77 13.45 -5.85
CA ALA A 125 -19.15 13.71 -4.47
C ALA A 125 -18.39 14.93 -3.94
N GLU A 126 -19.10 15.90 -3.40
CA GLU A 126 -18.48 17.15 -2.94
C GLU A 126 -17.71 16.89 -1.64
N ILE A 127 -16.46 17.36 -1.58
CA ILE A 127 -15.59 17.17 -0.41
C ILE A 127 -15.05 18.51 0.12
N PRO A 128 -15.15 18.76 1.43
CA PRO A 128 -14.58 19.97 2.04
C PRO A 128 -13.06 20.10 1.84
N SER A 129 -12.59 21.31 1.54
CA SER A 129 -11.16 21.61 1.30
C SER A 129 -10.24 21.31 2.49
N ARG A 130 -10.77 21.26 3.73
CA ARG A 130 -10.01 20.87 4.93
C ARG A 130 -9.35 19.49 4.77
N PHE A 131 -10.05 18.52 4.18
CA PHE A 131 -9.52 17.17 4.00
C PHE A 131 -8.37 17.14 3.00
N ILE A 132 -8.33 18.08 2.05
CA ILE A 132 -7.25 18.19 1.07
C ILE A 132 -5.99 18.76 1.70
N LYS A 133 -6.14 19.76 2.58
CA LYS A 133 -5.04 20.33 3.36
C LYS A 133 -4.45 19.33 4.34
N GLU A 134 -5.29 18.48 4.92
CA GLU A 134 -4.85 17.46 5.88
C GLU A 134 -4.27 16.21 5.17
N PHE A 135 -4.83 15.84 4.02
CA PHE A 135 -4.50 14.60 3.31
C PHE A 135 -4.22 14.86 1.82
N GLU A 136 -3.07 15.46 1.51
CA GLU A 136 -2.67 15.81 0.14
C GLU A 136 -2.68 14.60 -0.83
N LYS A 137 -2.43 13.40 -0.31
CA LYS A 137 -2.45 12.14 -1.09
C LYS A 137 -3.81 11.82 -1.73
N LEU A 138 -4.90 12.45 -1.28
CA LEU A 138 -6.19 12.36 -1.97
C LEU A 138 -6.07 12.85 -3.44
N LEU A 139 -5.18 13.80 -3.73
CA LEU A 139 -4.93 14.33 -5.08
C LEU A 139 -3.97 13.45 -5.93
N ALA A 140 -3.29 12.48 -5.32
CA ALA A 140 -2.20 11.70 -5.93
C ALA A 140 -2.55 10.21 -6.08
N GLY A 141 -3.68 9.90 -6.72
CA GLY A 141 -4.09 8.50 -6.99
C GLY A 141 -4.99 7.86 -5.93
N GLY A 142 -5.24 8.57 -4.83
CA GLY A 142 -6.24 8.25 -3.82
C GLY A 142 -5.79 7.25 -2.77
N ILE A 143 -6.47 7.29 -1.63
CA ILE A 143 -6.16 6.52 -0.42
C ILE A 143 -7.40 5.78 0.07
N TRP A 144 -7.21 4.67 0.77
CA TRP A 144 -8.32 3.97 1.43
C TRP A 144 -8.79 4.77 2.63
N CYS A 145 -10.10 4.94 2.74
CA CYS A 145 -10.70 5.75 3.79
C CYS A 145 -11.94 5.06 4.37
N ILE A 146 -12.18 5.29 5.66
CA ILE A 146 -13.50 5.20 6.26
C ILE A 146 -14.17 6.55 6.04
N VAL A 147 -15.29 6.57 5.32
CA VAL A 147 -15.97 7.81 4.91
C VAL A 147 -17.41 7.80 5.37
N THR A 148 -17.87 8.91 5.94
CA THR A 148 -19.30 9.15 6.15
C THR A 148 -19.81 9.99 4.99
N LEU A 149 -20.67 9.40 4.17
CA LEU A 149 -21.33 10.07 3.06
C LEU A 149 -22.73 10.50 3.47
N ASN A 150 -23.08 11.73 3.11
CA ASN A 150 -24.44 12.23 3.16
C ASN A 150 -25.05 12.19 1.77
N TYR A 151 -26.38 12.02 1.73
CA TYR A 151 -27.17 12.13 0.51
C TYR A 151 -28.29 13.14 0.71
N PHE A 152 -28.27 14.20 -0.11
CA PHE A 152 -29.33 15.19 -0.16
C PHE A 152 -29.56 15.61 -1.61
N PHE A 153 -30.75 15.31 -2.13
CA PHE A 153 -31.14 15.69 -3.48
C PHE A 153 -32.10 16.88 -3.42
N GLU A 154 -31.73 17.97 -4.08
CA GLU A 154 -32.56 19.16 -4.25
C GLU A 154 -32.81 19.39 -5.74
N GLU A 155 -34.09 19.55 -6.11
CA GLU A 155 -34.48 19.72 -7.49
C GLU A 155 -33.96 21.06 -8.05
N GLY A 156 -33.23 21.01 -9.17
CA GLY A 156 -32.59 22.18 -9.76
C GLY A 156 -31.19 22.51 -9.24
N ALA A 157 -30.71 21.82 -8.20
CA ALA A 157 -29.33 21.94 -7.76
C ALA A 157 -28.37 21.37 -8.82
N LYS A 158 -27.28 22.11 -9.09
CA LYS A 158 -26.20 21.68 -10.01
C LYS A 158 -25.15 20.79 -9.31
N GLY A 159 -25.34 20.53 -8.02
CA GLY A 159 -24.44 19.79 -7.15
C GLY A 159 -24.58 18.28 -7.25
N SER A 160 -23.56 17.55 -6.80
CA SER A 160 -23.74 16.11 -6.57
C SER A 160 -24.61 15.95 -5.32
N PRO A 161 -25.59 15.03 -5.31
CA PRO A 161 -26.36 14.76 -4.11
C PRO A 161 -25.52 14.08 -3.04
N PHE A 162 -24.31 13.59 -3.37
CA PHE A 162 -23.39 12.99 -2.42
C PHE A 162 -22.42 14.04 -1.88
N THR A 163 -22.28 14.09 -0.56
CA THR A 163 -21.31 14.96 0.12
C THR A 163 -20.51 14.19 1.15
N VAL A 164 -19.19 14.40 1.17
CA VAL A 164 -18.29 13.84 2.18
C VAL A 164 -18.43 14.64 3.47
N HIS A 165 -19.05 14.03 4.48
CA HIS A 165 -19.20 14.64 5.81
C HIS A 165 -17.94 14.45 6.66
N ASP A 166 -17.49 13.20 6.77
CA ASP A 166 -16.30 12.80 7.52
C ASP A 166 -15.43 11.86 6.68
N LEU A 167 -14.11 11.98 6.78
CA LEU A 167 -13.16 11.17 6.05
C LEU A 167 -11.97 10.86 6.94
N LYS A 168 -11.70 9.58 7.14
CA LYS A 168 -10.57 9.08 7.93
C LYS A 168 -9.75 8.13 7.09
N PRO A 169 -8.51 8.51 6.71
CA PRO A 169 -7.60 7.61 6.02
C PRO A 169 -7.34 6.34 6.83
N ILE A 170 -7.30 5.20 6.15
CA ILE A 170 -6.88 3.90 6.69
C ILE A 170 -5.36 3.82 6.56
N GLN A 171 -4.69 4.69 7.31
CA GLN A 171 -3.25 4.84 7.38
C GLN A 171 -2.90 5.17 8.83
N MET A 172 -1.64 4.99 9.21
CA MET A 172 -1.14 5.51 10.50
C MET A 172 -1.29 7.04 10.49
N PRO A 173 -2.18 7.63 11.32
CA PRO A 173 -2.34 9.08 11.36
C PRO A 173 -1.08 9.68 11.97
N ASN A 174 -0.40 10.58 11.24
CA ASN A 174 0.75 11.37 11.69
C ASN A 174 1.78 10.54 12.50
N MET A 175 2.67 9.85 11.78
CA MET A 175 3.74 9.09 12.41
C MET A 175 4.65 10.04 13.21
N ASP A 176 4.51 10.01 14.53
CA ASP A 176 5.43 10.68 15.45
C ASP A 176 6.80 10.01 15.37
N MET A 177 7.67 10.61 14.55
CA MET A 177 9.01 10.10 14.28
C MET A 177 9.88 10.15 15.53
N ASP A 178 9.74 11.17 16.37
CA ASP A 178 10.53 11.31 17.59
C ASP A 178 10.18 10.21 18.58
N ALA A 179 8.87 9.95 18.79
CA ALA A 179 8.43 8.85 19.63
C ALA A 179 8.89 7.48 19.09
N LEU A 180 8.89 7.28 17.76
CA LEU A 180 9.36 6.05 17.13
C LEU A 180 10.88 5.86 17.34
N LEU A 181 11.67 6.91 17.17
CA LEU A 181 13.11 6.88 17.36
C LEU A 181 13.49 6.65 18.83
N GLU A 182 12.76 7.24 19.78
CA GLU A 182 12.97 6.98 21.20
C GLU A 182 12.59 5.54 21.58
N ALA A 183 11.43 5.04 21.16
CA ALA A 183 11.02 3.66 21.40
C ALA A 183 12.00 2.64 20.81
N ARG A 184 12.55 2.92 19.61
CA ARG A 184 13.57 2.08 18.96
C ARG A 184 14.79 1.84 19.84
N LYS A 185 15.21 2.79 20.69
CA LYS A 185 16.40 2.63 21.53
C LYS A 185 16.30 1.47 22.53
N ALA A 186 15.09 0.98 22.81
CA ALA A 186 14.87 -0.16 23.70
C ALA A 186 15.18 -1.54 23.07
N PHE A 187 15.52 -1.58 21.78
CA PHE A 187 15.77 -2.82 21.03
C PHE A 187 17.25 -2.92 20.64
N SER A 188 17.78 -4.13 20.52
CA SER A 188 19.05 -4.40 19.85
C SER A 188 18.91 -4.27 18.32
N GLU A 189 20.01 -4.36 17.60
CA GLU A 189 19.99 -4.40 16.13
C GLU A 189 19.25 -5.64 15.60
N SER A 190 19.57 -6.82 16.13
CA SER A 190 18.96 -8.08 15.72
C SER A 190 17.45 -8.13 15.98
N GLU A 191 17.02 -7.66 17.16
CA GLU A 191 15.59 -7.59 17.48
C GLU A 191 14.87 -6.64 16.54
N TRP A 192 15.48 -5.52 16.18
CA TRP A 192 14.84 -4.58 15.27
C TRP A 192 14.72 -5.09 13.84
N ILE A 193 15.73 -5.81 13.36
CA ILE A 193 15.63 -6.53 12.08
C ILE A 193 14.43 -7.47 12.12
N ASP A 194 14.26 -8.19 13.23
CA ASP A 194 13.14 -9.11 13.42
C ASP A 194 11.79 -8.38 13.48
N VAL A 195 11.72 -7.21 14.13
CA VAL A 195 10.53 -6.33 14.13
C VAL A 195 10.16 -5.89 12.71
N LEU A 196 11.13 -5.44 11.91
CA LEU A 196 10.90 -4.98 10.54
C LEU A 196 10.38 -6.12 9.65
N LEU A 197 10.98 -7.30 9.75
CA LEU A 197 10.53 -8.48 9.01
C LEU A 197 9.12 -8.91 9.42
N ARG A 198 8.85 -9.00 10.73
CA ARG A 198 7.49 -9.30 11.24
C ARG A 198 6.48 -8.30 10.75
N SER A 199 6.82 -7.01 10.69
CA SER A 199 5.97 -5.93 10.17
C SER A 199 5.58 -6.14 8.69
N THR A 200 6.39 -6.86 7.92
CA THR A 200 6.04 -7.26 6.53
C THR A 200 5.35 -8.63 6.40
N GLY A 201 5.04 -9.28 7.53
CA GLY A 201 4.37 -10.58 7.56
C GLY A 201 5.30 -11.79 7.45
N MET A 202 6.60 -11.61 7.68
CA MET A 202 7.60 -12.68 7.64
C MET A 202 8.06 -13.05 9.05
N GLU A 203 8.11 -14.34 9.38
CA GLU A 203 8.56 -14.81 10.69
C GLU A 203 10.08 -15.04 10.71
N PRO A 204 10.86 -14.22 11.45
CA PRO A 204 12.33 -14.26 11.43
C PRO A 204 12.93 -15.58 11.88
N ALA A 205 12.24 -16.36 12.73
CA ALA A 205 12.71 -17.65 13.22
C ALA A 205 12.95 -18.69 12.10
N HIS A 206 12.36 -18.50 10.91
CA HIS A 206 12.56 -19.39 9.76
C HIS A 206 13.75 -18.99 8.86
N PHE A 207 14.49 -17.93 9.20
CA PHE A 207 15.52 -17.36 8.33
C PHE A 207 16.86 -17.24 9.04
N ASN A 208 17.94 -17.54 8.31
CA ASN A 208 19.28 -17.18 8.74
C ASN A 208 19.53 -15.68 8.52
N ASP A 209 20.57 -15.14 9.14
CA ASP A 209 20.90 -13.71 9.11
C ASP A 209 21.05 -13.16 7.69
N ARG A 210 21.71 -13.90 6.80
CA ARG A 210 21.88 -13.47 5.40
C ARG A 210 20.54 -13.33 4.69
N THR A 211 19.62 -14.27 4.91
CA THR A 211 18.27 -14.19 4.36
C THR A 211 17.50 -13.00 4.93
N LYS A 212 17.61 -12.72 6.24
CA LYS A 212 16.99 -11.54 6.87
C LYS A 212 17.44 -10.24 6.19
N TRP A 213 18.74 -10.08 5.93
CA TRP A 213 19.27 -8.94 5.18
C TRP A 213 18.71 -8.83 3.76
N HIS A 214 18.65 -9.94 3.00
CA HIS A 214 18.04 -9.93 1.67
C HIS A 214 16.55 -9.54 1.71
N LEU A 215 15.81 -9.99 2.71
CA LEU A 215 14.40 -9.60 2.87
C LEU A 215 14.25 -8.11 3.20
N LEU A 216 15.13 -7.54 4.03
CA LEU A 216 15.20 -6.10 4.28
C LEU A 216 15.52 -5.30 3.02
N THR A 217 16.39 -5.79 2.13
CA THR A 217 16.72 -5.06 0.89
C THR A 217 15.51 -4.85 -0.03
N ARG A 218 14.47 -5.70 0.07
CA ARG A 218 13.19 -5.48 -0.64
C ARG A 218 12.48 -4.19 -0.20
N MET A 219 12.75 -3.71 1.01
CA MET A 219 12.13 -2.51 1.59
C MET A 219 12.79 -1.21 1.12
N ILE A 220 14.00 -1.26 0.53
CA ILE A 220 14.76 -0.07 0.12
C ILE A 220 13.95 0.79 -0.86
N ALA A 221 13.20 0.17 -1.77
CA ALA A 221 12.34 0.86 -2.74
C ALA A 221 11.29 1.80 -2.10
N PHE A 222 10.95 1.59 -0.82
CA PHE A 222 9.99 2.42 -0.09
C PHE A 222 10.62 3.57 0.68
N VAL A 223 11.94 3.59 0.81
CA VAL A 223 12.67 4.61 1.58
C VAL A 223 13.65 5.42 0.72
N GLU A 224 14.06 4.88 -0.43
CA GLU A 224 14.91 5.56 -1.41
C GLU A 224 14.15 5.80 -2.72
N ASN A 225 14.25 7.03 -3.23
CA ASN A 225 13.63 7.42 -4.49
C ASN A 225 14.38 6.79 -5.68
N ASN A 226 13.62 6.33 -6.69
CA ASN A 226 14.16 5.74 -7.92
C ASN A 226 15.18 4.59 -7.67
N TYR A 227 14.98 3.81 -6.60
CA TYR A 227 15.76 2.59 -6.35
C TYR A 227 15.20 1.44 -7.20
N ASN A 228 15.91 1.10 -8.26
CA ASN A 228 15.46 0.10 -9.22
C ASN A 228 16.12 -1.25 -8.94
N CYS A 229 15.32 -2.30 -8.80
CA CYS A 229 15.84 -3.63 -8.49
C CYS A 229 15.02 -4.75 -9.15
N CYS A 230 15.70 -5.87 -9.41
CA CYS A 230 15.07 -7.07 -9.91
C CYS A 230 15.24 -8.23 -8.92
N GLU A 231 14.14 -8.92 -8.65
CA GLU A 231 14.11 -10.13 -7.85
C GLU A 231 13.59 -11.32 -8.67
N LEU A 232 14.50 -12.25 -8.96
CA LEU A 232 14.20 -13.49 -9.66
C LEU A 232 14.38 -14.67 -8.71
N GLY A 233 13.35 -15.48 -8.55
CA GLY A 233 13.45 -16.64 -7.67
C GLY A 233 12.29 -17.62 -7.77
N PRO A 234 12.31 -18.73 -7.01
CA PRO A 234 11.25 -19.74 -7.04
C PRO A 234 9.86 -19.19 -6.71
N ARG A 235 8.82 -19.93 -7.09
CA ARG A 235 7.43 -19.58 -6.74
C ARG A 235 7.21 -19.68 -5.23
N GLY A 236 6.29 -18.88 -4.70
CA GLY A 236 5.87 -18.97 -3.29
C GLY A 236 6.79 -18.31 -2.26
N THR A 237 7.77 -17.49 -2.67
CA THR A 237 8.73 -16.83 -1.76
C THR A 237 8.30 -15.44 -1.27
N GLY A 238 7.03 -15.06 -1.49
CA GLY A 238 6.48 -13.77 -1.05
C GLY A 238 6.98 -12.54 -1.82
N LYS A 239 7.63 -12.69 -2.98
CA LYS A 239 8.23 -11.58 -3.75
C LYS A 239 7.24 -10.47 -4.10
N SER A 240 6.05 -10.84 -4.58
CA SER A 240 5.01 -9.87 -4.95
C SER A 240 4.22 -9.35 -3.73
N HIS A 241 4.32 -10.02 -2.57
CA HIS A 241 3.55 -9.68 -1.38
C HIS A 241 3.91 -8.28 -0.86
N ILE A 242 5.21 -7.96 -0.80
CA ILE A 242 5.68 -6.69 -0.25
C ILE A 242 5.15 -5.48 -1.04
N TYR A 243 5.16 -5.55 -2.38
CA TYR A 243 4.69 -4.46 -3.24
C TYR A 243 3.17 -4.38 -3.38
N LYS A 244 2.44 -5.38 -2.90
CA LYS A 244 0.98 -5.44 -3.00
C LYS A 244 0.29 -5.13 -1.68
N GLU A 245 0.86 -5.58 -0.56
CA GLU A 245 0.11 -5.70 0.70
C GLU A 245 0.70 -4.85 1.84
N VAL A 246 1.96 -4.39 1.74
CA VAL A 246 2.64 -3.68 2.84
C VAL A 246 2.42 -2.18 2.81
N SER A 247 2.43 -1.55 1.63
CA SER A 247 2.31 -0.10 1.49
C SER A 247 1.11 0.30 0.63
N PRO A 248 0.36 1.35 1.01
CA PRO A 248 -0.66 1.93 0.14
C PRO A 248 -0.05 2.76 -1.01
N ASN A 249 1.27 3.00 -1.04
CA ASN A 249 1.94 3.79 -2.07
C ASN A 249 2.71 2.95 -3.09
N SER A 250 2.43 1.64 -3.17
CA SER A 250 2.94 0.79 -4.25
C SER A 250 1.81 0.25 -5.12
N ILE A 251 2.13 0.08 -6.40
CA ILE A 251 1.27 -0.60 -7.35
C ILE A 251 1.99 -1.81 -7.94
N LEU A 252 1.31 -2.95 -7.95
CA LEU A 252 1.76 -4.16 -8.64
C LEU A 252 1.03 -4.29 -9.98
N VAL A 253 1.76 -4.11 -11.07
CA VAL A 253 1.29 -4.30 -12.45
C VAL A 253 1.43 -5.78 -12.79
N SER A 254 0.30 -6.47 -12.92
CA SER A 254 0.24 -7.88 -13.32
C SER A 254 -0.11 -8.04 -14.80
N GLY A 255 0.39 -9.11 -15.43
CA GLY A 255 0.04 -9.46 -16.82
C GLY A 255 0.87 -8.78 -17.90
N GLY A 256 1.90 -8.03 -17.52
CA GLY A 256 3.02 -7.59 -18.36
C GLY A 256 2.71 -6.59 -19.50
N GLN A 257 1.46 -6.51 -19.96
CA GLN A 257 1.07 -5.55 -20.99
C GLN A 257 0.85 -4.17 -20.40
N THR A 258 1.68 -3.22 -20.82
CA THR A 258 1.54 -1.81 -20.44
C THR A 258 1.74 -0.92 -21.66
N THR A 259 1.51 0.38 -21.48
CA THR A 259 1.77 1.42 -22.49
C THR A 259 2.58 2.53 -21.85
N VAL A 260 3.27 3.30 -22.69
CA VAL A 260 3.97 4.49 -22.21
C VAL A 260 2.99 5.49 -21.60
N ALA A 261 1.79 5.63 -22.17
CA ALA A 261 0.78 6.52 -21.62
C ALA A 261 0.33 6.14 -20.21
N ASN A 262 0.25 4.84 -19.91
CA ASN A 262 -0.12 4.35 -18.60
C ASN A 262 1.02 4.52 -17.59
N LEU A 263 2.24 4.14 -17.98
CA LEU A 263 3.38 4.12 -17.06
C LEU A 263 3.97 5.52 -16.84
N PHE A 264 4.17 6.30 -17.90
CA PHE A 264 4.95 7.54 -17.89
C PHE A 264 4.11 8.79 -18.09
N TYR A 265 3.55 9.00 -19.28
CA TYR A 265 2.85 10.24 -19.58
C TYR A 265 1.81 10.09 -20.68
N ASN A 266 0.59 10.50 -20.37
CA ASN A 266 -0.51 10.50 -21.30
C ASN A 266 -0.59 11.86 -22.02
N MET A 267 -0.23 11.88 -23.30
CA MET A 267 -0.23 13.11 -24.12
C MET A 267 -1.62 13.71 -24.34
N SER A 268 -2.67 12.89 -24.42
CA SER A 268 -4.03 13.39 -24.69
C SER A 268 -4.64 14.08 -23.47
N ARG A 269 -4.32 13.59 -22.27
CA ARG A 269 -4.77 14.16 -21.00
C ARG A 269 -3.77 15.11 -20.34
N ARG A 270 -2.54 15.16 -20.84
CA ARG A 270 -1.41 15.91 -20.26
C ARG A 270 -1.19 15.57 -18.78
N GLN A 271 -1.17 14.27 -18.48
CA GLN A 271 -1.06 13.76 -17.12
C GLN A 271 0.07 12.73 -17.02
N VAL A 272 0.82 12.80 -15.93
CA VAL A 272 1.82 11.79 -15.58
C VAL A 272 1.11 10.48 -15.23
N GLY A 273 1.69 9.38 -15.68
CA GLY A 273 1.24 8.02 -15.44
C GLY A 273 1.63 7.51 -14.07
N LEU A 274 1.70 6.18 -13.93
CA LEU A 274 1.97 5.50 -12.65
C LEU A 274 3.23 6.01 -11.95
N VAL A 275 4.31 6.31 -12.68
CA VAL A 275 5.56 6.78 -12.06
C VAL A 275 5.43 8.11 -11.32
N GLY A 276 4.44 8.95 -11.67
CA GLY A 276 4.18 10.20 -10.94
C GLY A 276 3.14 10.07 -9.83
N MET A 277 2.49 8.90 -9.71
CA MET A 277 1.40 8.67 -8.75
C MET A 277 1.79 7.72 -7.61
N TRP A 278 2.86 6.95 -7.77
CA TRP A 278 3.24 5.88 -6.85
C TRP A 278 4.70 6.00 -6.44
N ASP A 279 5.03 5.63 -5.20
CA ASP A 279 6.41 5.56 -4.73
C ASP A 279 7.12 4.33 -5.32
N VAL A 280 6.38 3.25 -5.56
CA VAL A 280 6.91 2.01 -6.15
C VAL A 280 5.98 1.49 -7.24
N VAL A 281 6.52 1.26 -8.43
CA VAL A 281 5.85 0.53 -9.52
C VAL A 281 6.52 -0.83 -9.68
N ALA A 282 5.86 -1.87 -9.21
CA ALA A 282 6.33 -3.24 -9.32
C ALA A 282 5.69 -3.95 -10.51
N PHE A 283 6.48 -4.68 -11.29
CA PHE A 283 6.02 -5.56 -12.35
C PHE A 283 6.08 -7.00 -11.86
N ASP A 284 4.92 -7.64 -11.76
CA ASP A 284 4.85 -9.08 -11.54
C ASP A 284 5.02 -9.81 -12.87
N GLU A 285 5.66 -10.97 -12.83
CA GLU A 285 5.98 -11.78 -14.01
C GLU A 285 6.76 -11.00 -15.08
N VAL A 286 8.01 -10.65 -14.79
CA VAL A 286 8.89 -9.90 -15.71
C VAL A 286 8.92 -10.43 -17.16
N ALA A 287 8.78 -11.75 -17.35
CA ALA A 287 8.75 -12.38 -18.66
C ALA A 287 7.59 -11.91 -19.55
N GLY A 288 6.50 -11.45 -18.94
CA GLY A 288 5.33 -10.95 -19.65
C GLY A 288 5.44 -9.48 -20.05
N ILE A 289 6.46 -8.74 -19.58
CA ILE A 289 6.55 -7.29 -19.81
C ILE A 289 6.62 -7.01 -21.31
N SER A 290 5.64 -6.27 -21.79
CA SER A 290 5.52 -5.88 -23.19
C SER A 290 4.88 -4.50 -23.27
N PHE A 291 5.59 -3.59 -23.95
CA PHE A 291 5.08 -2.27 -24.28
C PHE A 291 4.43 -2.31 -25.66
N LYS A 292 3.22 -1.78 -25.78
CA LYS A 292 2.60 -1.55 -27.09
C LYS A 292 3.39 -0.54 -27.92
N ASP A 293 4.02 0.41 -27.24
CA ASP A 293 4.86 1.45 -27.84
C ASP A 293 6.30 0.95 -28.01
N LYS A 294 6.87 1.11 -29.21
CA LYS A 294 8.22 0.62 -29.53
C LYS A 294 9.33 1.27 -28.70
N ASP A 295 9.09 2.48 -28.21
CA ASP A 295 10.05 3.27 -27.43
C ASP A 295 9.91 3.10 -25.91
N GLY A 296 8.93 2.30 -25.44
CA GLY A 296 8.62 2.18 -24.02
C GLY A 296 9.77 1.65 -23.18
N VAL A 297 10.53 0.69 -23.70
CA VAL A 297 11.71 0.16 -23.00
C VAL A 297 12.83 1.20 -22.92
N GLN A 298 13.05 1.98 -23.98
CA GLN A 298 14.11 3.01 -23.98
C GLN A 298 13.82 4.10 -22.94
N ILE A 299 12.57 4.56 -22.90
CA ILE A 299 12.14 5.58 -21.93
C ILE A 299 12.24 5.07 -20.50
N MET A 300 11.90 3.80 -20.29
CA MET A 300 12.08 3.17 -19.00
C MET A 300 13.54 3.10 -18.57
N LYS A 301 14.46 2.79 -19.49
CA LYS A 301 15.91 2.83 -19.23
C LYS A 301 16.36 4.25 -18.86
N ASP A 302 15.98 5.25 -19.63
CA ASP A 302 16.33 6.65 -19.39
C ASP A 302 15.78 7.15 -18.03
N TYR A 303 14.55 6.75 -17.70
CA TYR A 303 13.92 7.03 -16.41
C TYR A 303 14.66 6.38 -15.25
N MET A 304 14.90 5.07 -15.30
CA MET A 304 15.58 4.34 -14.23
C MET A 304 16.97 4.91 -13.96
N ALA A 305 17.67 5.40 -14.99
CA ALA A 305 19.00 5.99 -14.86
C ALA A 305 18.99 7.42 -14.29
N SER A 306 17.99 8.25 -14.63
CA SER A 306 18.03 9.69 -14.35
C SER A 306 16.93 10.20 -13.40
N GLY A 307 15.94 9.38 -13.08
CA GLY A 307 14.71 9.82 -12.39
C GLY A 307 13.83 10.72 -13.25
N SER A 308 14.11 10.83 -14.55
CA SER A 308 13.39 11.70 -15.48
C SER A 308 13.26 11.07 -16.85
N PHE A 309 12.27 11.51 -17.62
CA PHE A 309 12.08 11.04 -18.99
C PHE A 309 11.63 12.17 -19.91
N ALA A 310 12.05 12.10 -21.17
CA ALA A 310 11.63 13.05 -22.19
C ALA A 310 10.36 12.59 -22.88
N ARG A 311 9.34 13.45 -22.94
CA ARG A 311 8.16 13.24 -23.79
C ARG A 311 7.76 14.52 -24.50
N GLY A 312 7.81 14.48 -25.83
CA GLY A 312 7.58 15.66 -26.66
C GLY A 312 8.73 16.66 -26.51
N ARG A 313 8.44 17.86 -26.00
CA ARG A 313 9.45 18.91 -25.75
C ARG A 313 9.81 19.07 -24.27
N ASP A 314 9.12 18.37 -23.39
CA ASP A 314 9.25 18.52 -21.95
C ASP A 314 10.02 17.34 -21.35
N SER A 315 10.85 17.63 -20.35
CA SER A 315 11.44 16.62 -19.46
C SER A 315 10.63 16.55 -18.19
N ILE A 316 10.18 15.35 -17.83
CA ILE A 316 9.32 15.11 -16.67
C ILE A 316 10.12 14.28 -15.67
N SER A 317 10.22 14.80 -14.44
CA SER A 317 10.87 14.09 -13.33
C SER A 317 9.84 13.37 -12.48
N ALA A 318 10.21 12.20 -11.95
CA ALA A 318 9.39 11.42 -11.04
C ALA A 318 10.26 10.57 -10.10
N SER A 319 9.76 10.24 -8.91
CA SER A 319 10.55 9.57 -7.86
C SER A 319 10.31 8.07 -7.73
N ALA A 320 9.35 7.50 -8.48
CA ALA A 320 8.97 6.10 -8.37
C ALA A 320 10.15 5.12 -8.58
N SER A 321 10.29 4.17 -7.66
CA SER A 321 11.16 3.02 -7.81
C SER A 321 10.52 1.96 -8.73
N MET A 322 11.29 1.36 -9.63
CA MET A 322 10.82 0.24 -10.47
C MET A 322 11.33 -1.09 -9.97
N MET A 323 10.39 -1.98 -9.66
CA MET A 323 10.67 -3.30 -9.09
C MET A 323 10.26 -4.41 -10.06
N PHE A 324 11.19 -5.26 -10.44
CA PHE A 324 10.96 -6.32 -11.42
C PHE A 324 10.94 -7.68 -10.76
N VAL A 325 9.76 -8.29 -10.62
CA VAL A 325 9.57 -9.56 -9.90
C VAL A 325 9.33 -10.70 -10.88
N GLY A 326 10.18 -11.71 -10.84
CA GLY A 326 10.15 -12.81 -11.80
C GLY A 326 10.34 -14.19 -11.18
N ASN A 327 9.87 -15.20 -11.90
CA ASN A 327 10.11 -16.59 -11.53
C ASN A 327 11.27 -17.17 -12.36
N ILE A 328 12.15 -17.92 -11.71
CA ILE A 328 13.12 -18.78 -12.40
C ILE A 328 12.58 -20.21 -12.36
N ASN A 329 12.52 -20.84 -13.53
CA ASN A 329 12.00 -22.21 -13.68
C ASN A 329 13.10 -23.29 -13.64
N GLN A 330 14.36 -22.88 -13.54
CA GLN A 330 15.53 -23.75 -13.47
C GLN A 330 16.39 -23.40 -12.26
N PRO A 331 17.16 -24.35 -11.71
CA PRO A 331 18.17 -24.07 -10.70
C PRO A 331 19.17 -23.00 -11.19
N VAL A 332 19.58 -22.10 -10.29
CA VAL A 332 20.48 -20.97 -10.61
C VAL A 332 21.82 -21.45 -11.17
N ASP A 333 22.36 -22.54 -10.60
CA ASP A 333 23.60 -23.18 -11.02
C ASP A 333 23.53 -23.74 -12.45
N THR A 334 22.37 -24.23 -12.88
CA THR A 334 22.13 -24.64 -14.27
C THR A 334 22.03 -23.41 -15.18
N LEU A 335 21.28 -22.39 -14.76
CA LEU A 335 21.03 -21.19 -15.57
C LEU A 335 22.30 -20.40 -15.86
N VAL A 336 23.24 -20.33 -14.91
CA VAL A 336 24.55 -19.69 -15.09
C VAL A 336 25.45 -20.46 -16.06
N LYS A 337 25.24 -21.78 -16.22
CA LYS A 337 26.00 -22.61 -17.17
C LYS A 337 25.41 -22.59 -18.58
N THR A 338 24.10 -22.43 -18.71
CA THR A 338 23.39 -22.54 -20.00
C THR A 338 22.97 -21.20 -20.59
N SER A 339 22.92 -20.14 -19.79
CA SER A 339 22.43 -18.81 -20.19
C SER A 339 22.95 -17.71 -19.23
N HIS A 340 22.12 -16.72 -18.91
CA HIS A 340 22.42 -15.62 -17.98
C HIS A 340 21.29 -15.44 -16.95
N LEU A 341 21.58 -14.82 -15.79
CA LEU A 341 20.63 -14.64 -14.69
C LEU A 341 19.36 -13.87 -15.07
N LEU A 342 19.45 -12.98 -16.07
CA LEU A 342 18.31 -12.22 -16.60
C LEU A 342 17.47 -12.98 -17.63
N ALA A 343 17.69 -14.28 -17.85
CA ALA A 343 16.97 -15.08 -18.86
C ALA A 343 15.43 -14.98 -18.79
N PRO A 344 14.80 -14.75 -17.61
CA PRO A 344 13.36 -14.51 -17.56
C PRO A 344 12.89 -13.19 -18.20
N PHE A 345 13.77 -12.23 -18.49
CA PHE A 345 13.35 -10.96 -19.09
C PHE A 345 13.03 -11.08 -20.59
N PRO A 346 12.17 -10.19 -21.12
CA PRO A 346 12.01 -10.01 -22.55
C PRO A 346 13.34 -9.60 -23.19
N SER A 347 13.61 -10.11 -24.39
CA SER A 347 14.86 -9.84 -25.13
C SER A 347 15.12 -8.35 -25.37
N ALA A 348 14.07 -7.52 -25.48
CA ALA A 348 14.21 -6.07 -25.66
C ALA A 348 14.76 -5.36 -24.40
N MET A 349 14.67 -5.99 -23.23
CA MET A 349 15.08 -5.42 -21.94
C MET A 349 16.48 -5.88 -21.49
N ILE A 350 17.03 -6.91 -22.14
CA ILE A 350 18.40 -7.39 -21.96
C ILE A 350 19.28 -6.70 -23.01
#